data_AF-A0AAF0QD01-F1
#
_entry.id   AF-A0AAF0QD01-F1
#
_cell.length_a   1.000
_cell.length_b   1.000
_cell.length_c   1.000
_cell.angle_alpha   90.00
_cell.angle_beta   90.00
_cell.angle_gamma   90.00
#
_symmetry.space_group_name_H-M   'P 1'
#
loop_
_entity.id
_entity.type
_entity.pdbx_description
1 polymer ?
#
loop_
_entity_poly.entity_id
_entity_poly.type
_entity_poly.pdbx_seq_one_letter_code
_entity_poly.pdbx_strand_id
1 'polypeptide(L)'
;MGNVPPTAILTDQCQIIKAAITRILPDIIHRYCIWHIMTKIPAKLKGVLDFKIAKAEFKSIVYNSNTIHQFEGKWATFIQKYELQDRLWFHNLYSEKKKWVSVFLKYYFWVGMMSTQRSESMHAFFDGYISERSSLKQFIEQYELALRFKYEKELQAESESHIAHAAPTCGFDWDM
;
A
#
# COMPACT_ATOMS: atom_id res chain seq x y z
N MET A 1 -25.26 -5.85 8.27
CA MET A 1 -24.38 -4.81 7.66
C MET A 1 -25.20 -4.05 6.63
N GLY A 2 -25.29 -2.73 6.73
CA GLY A 2 -26.11 -1.89 5.84
C GLY A 2 -25.54 -1.87 4.44
N ASN A 3 -26.39 -2.01 3.43
CA ASN A 3 -26.07 -2.17 2.00
C ASN A 3 -25.56 -0.86 1.37
N VAL A 4 -24.56 -0.22 1.98
CA VAL A 4 -24.00 1.07 1.57
C VAL A 4 -22.80 0.83 0.66
N PRO A 5 -22.81 1.31 -0.60
CA PRO A 5 -21.69 1.12 -1.51
C PRO A 5 -20.44 1.88 -1.00
N PRO A 6 -19.23 1.34 -1.27
CA PRO A 6 -17.99 2.00 -0.86
C PRO A 6 -17.83 3.33 -1.60
N THR A 7 -17.46 4.39 -0.88
CA THR A 7 -17.23 5.72 -1.47
C THR A 7 -15.90 5.80 -2.23
N ALA A 8 -14.96 4.90 -1.93
CA ALA A 8 -13.64 4.88 -2.56
C ALA A 8 -13.08 3.47 -2.67
N ILE A 9 -12.26 3.24 -3.69
CA ILE A 9 -11.55 1.98 -3.94
C ILE A 9 -10.07 2.24 -4.18
N LEU A 10 -9.24 1.38 -3.60
CA LEU A 10 -7.79 1.37 -3.77
C LEU A 10 -7.38 0.12 -4.54
N THR A 11 -6.69 0.28 -5.66
CA THR A 11 -6.18 -0.86 -6.46
C THR A 11 -4.75 -0.62 -6.90
N ASP A 12 -4.14 -1.63 -7.49
CA ASP A 12 -2.93 -1.44 -8.28
C ASP A 12 -3.23 -0.66 -9.59
N GLN A 13 -2.17 -0.38 -10.36
CA GLN A 13 -2.28 0.23 -11.68
C GLN A 13 -2.63 -0.83 -12.75
N CYS A 14 -3.88 -1.30 -12.73
CA CYS A 14 -4.43 -2.23 -13.72
C CYS A 14 -5.47 -1.54 -14.61
N GLN A 15 -5.25 -1.54 -15.94
CA GLN A 15 -6.15 -0.89 -16.89
C GLN A 15 -7.52 -1.56 -16.97
N ILE A 16 -7.57 -2.90 -16.84
CA ILE A 16 -8.83 -3.65 -16.86
C ILE A 16 -9.67 -3.29 -15.64
N ILE A 17 -9.06 -3.27 -14.45
CA ILE A 17 -9.76 -2.90 -13.20
C ILE A 17 -10.19 -1.43 -13.25
N LYS A 18 -9.33 -0.52 -13.72
CA LYS A 18 -9.70 0.88 -13.95
C LYS A 18 -10.94 0.99 -14.84
N ALA A 19 -10.95 0.33 -16.00
CA ALA A 19 -12.07 0.36 -16.93
C ALA A 19 -13.35 -0.22 -16.31
N ALA A 20 -13.24 -1.33 -15.58
CA ALA A 20 -14.36 -1.95 -14.88
C ALA A 20 -14.94 -1.01 -13.80
N ILE A 21 -14.09 -0.37 -12.98
CA ILE A 21 -14.52 0.61 -11.98
C ILE A 21 -15.21 1.79 -12.65
N THR A 22 -14.61 2.38 -13.68
CA THR A 22 -15.21 3.51 -14.41
C THR A 22 -16.58 3.16 -15.00
N ARG A 23 -16.79 1.90 -15.40
CA ARG A 23 -18.06 1.45 -15.99
C ARG A 23 -19.12 1.09 -14.95
N ILE A 24 -18.74 0.38 -13.89
CA ILE A 24 -19.67 -0.24 -12.93
C ILE A 24 -19.90 0.68 -11.72
N LEU A 25 -18.90 1.46 -11.34
CA LEU A 25 -18.87 2.30 -10.16
C LEU A 25 -18.34 3.71 -10.53
N PRO A 26 -19.03 4.46 -11.40
CA PRO A 26 -18.52 5.74 -11.93
C PRO A 26 -18.35 6.81 -10.85
N ASP A 27 -19.16 6.76 -9.79
CA ASP A 27 -19.19 7.77 -8.73
C ASP A 27 -18.19 7.52 -7.60
N ILE A 28 -17.46 6.39 -7.62
CA ILE A 28 -16.48 6.09 -6.58
C ILE A 28 -15.14 6.75 -6.87
N ILE A 29 -14.45 7.13 -5.81
CA ILE A 29 -13.09 7.65 -5.94
C ILE A 29 -12.13 6.48 -6.13
N HIS A 30 -11.52 6.41 -7.32
CA HIS A 30 -10.50 5.41 -7.63
C HIS A 30 -9.09 5.92 -7.32
N ARG A 31 -8.40 5.24 -6.40
CA ARG A 31 -7.02 5.54 -6.01
C ARG A 31 -6.09 4.39 -6.38
N TYR A 32 -4.87 4.71 -6.81
CA TYR A 32 -3.79 3.73 -6.93
C TYR A 32 -3.03 3.55 -5.63
N CYS A 33 -2.66 2.31 -5.38
CA CYS A 33 -1.80 1.86 -4.32
C CYS A 33 -0.39 2.46 -4.49
N ILE A 34 -0.01 3.38 -3.59
CA ILE A 34 1.30 4.05 -3.64
C ILE A 34 2.44 3.05 -3.49
N TRP A 35 2.30 2.04 -2.63
CA TRP A 35 3.28 0.98 -2.45
C TRP A 35 3.59 0.25 -3.77
N HIS A 36 2.57 -0.13 -4.55
CA HIS A 36 2.77 -0.75 -5.87
C HIS A 36 3.44 0.19 -6.89
N ILE A 37 3.29 1.51 -6.75
CA ILE A 37 4.04 2.47 -7.56
C ILE A 37 5.50 2.47 -7.10
N MET A 38 5.75 2.54 -5.79
CA MET A 38 7.08 2.57 -5.19
C MET A 38 7.90 1.31 -5.50
N THR A 39 7.27 0.13 -5.58
CA THR A 39 7.95 -1.14 -5.89
C THR A 39 8.43 -1.19 -7.34
N LYS A 40 7.78 -0.46 -8.26
CA LYS A 40 8.19 -0.35 -9.67
C LYS A 40 9.36 0.63 -9.88
N ILE A 41 9.56 1.58 -8.97
CA ILE A 41 10.59 2.64 -9.10
C ILE A 41 12.00 2.10 -9.36
N PRO A 42 12.50 1.07 -8.64
CA PRO A 42 13.81 0.49 -8.92
C PRO A 42 13.99 0.06 -10.38
N ALA A 43 13.00 -0.63 -10.93
CA ALA A 43 13.03 -1.07 -12.33
C ALA A 43 12.92 0.10 -13.30
N LYS A 44 12.10 1.11 -12.98
CA LYS A 44 11.84 2.27 -13.86
C LYS A 44 12.98 3.30 -13.89
N LEU A 45 13.81 3.32 -12.85
CA LEU A 45 15.04 4.12 -12.78
C LEU A 45 16.29 3.34 -13.25
N LYS A 46 16.15 2.14 -13.82
CA LYS A 46 17.29 1.41 -14.39
C LYS A 46 18.02 2.31 -15.42
N GLY A 47 19.34 2.35 -15.34
CA GLY A 47 20.21 3.16 -16.19
C GLY A 47 20.42 4.61 -15.74
N VAL A 48 19.78 5.05 -14.65
CA VAL A 48 20.09 6.36 -14.03
C VAL A 48 21.36 6.22 -13.18
N LEU A 49 22.37 7.06 -13.45
CA LEU A 49 23.68 7.02 -12.76
C LEU A 49 23.53 7.15 -11.24
N ASP A 50 22.82 8.19 -10.78
CA ASP A 50 22.60 8.47 -9.36
C ASP A 50 21.36 7.77 -8.79
N PHE A 51 21.20 6.48 -9.08
CA PHE A 51 20.00 5.70 -8.74
C PHE A 51 19.52 5.86 -7.29
N LYS A 52 20.43 5.78 -6.31
CA LYS A 52 20.07 5.86 -4.89
C LYS A 52 19.48 7.22 -4.53
N ILE A 53 20.09 8.29 -5.06
CA ILE A 53 19.64 9.67 -4.86
C ILE A 53 18.31 9.88 -5.57
N ALA A 54 18.18 9.45 -6.83
CA ALA A 54 16.93 9.54 -7.59
C ALA A 54 15.76 8.83 -6.89
N LYS A 55 15.99 7.64 -6.32
CA LYS A 55 14.97 6.92 -5.55
C LYS A 55 14.57 7.68 -4.29
N ALA A 56 15.51 8.29 -3.58
CA ALA A 56 15.25 9.10 -2.39
C ALA A 56 14.50 10.39 -2.72
N GLU A 57 14.89 11.07 -3.81
CA GLU A 57 14.20 12.26 -4.30
C GLU A 57 12.77 11.94 -4.71
N PHE A 58 12.54 10.85 -5.46
CA PHE A 58 11.19 10.41 -5.79
C PHE A 58 10.34 10.20 -4.53
N LYS A 59 10.87 9.49 -3.52
CA LYS A 59 10.19 9.33 -2.22
C LYS A 59 9.84 10.68 -1.60
N SER A 60 10.79 11.61 -1.57
CA SER A 60 10.58 12.95 -1.00
C SER A 60 9.51 13.75 -1.76
N ILE A 61 9.46 13.65 -3.09
CA ILE A 61 8.43 14.30 -3.91
C ILE A 61 7.05 13.79 -3.55
N VAL A 62 6.92 12.47 -3.37
CA VAL A 62 5.63 11.82 -3.09
C VAL A 62 5.15 12.07 -1.67
N TYR A 63 6.03 11.92 -0.68
CA TYR A 63 5.65 11.94 0.73
C TYR A 63 5.79 13.32 1.39
N ASN A 64 6.67 14.19 0.89
CA ASN A 64 7.00 15.47 1.51
C ASN A 64 6.55 16.69 0.68
N SER A 65 5.65 16.50 -0.29
CA SER A 65 4.98 17.61 -0.98
C SER A 65 3.67 17.92 -0.27
N ASN A 66 3.52 19.16 0.20
CA ASN A 66 2.33 19.58 0.97
C ASN A 66 1.34 20.38 0.12
N THR A 67 1.78 20.90 -1.03
CA THR A 67 0.93 21.65 -1.97
C THR A 67 1.07 21.10 -3.38
N ILE A 68 0.04 21.35 -4.22
CA ILE A 68 0.09 21.02 -5.66
C ILE A 68 1.29 21.69 -6.30
N HIS A 69 1.51 22.98 -6.06
CA HIS A 69 2.64 23.72 -6.61
C HIS A 69 4.00 23.10 -6.25
N GLN A 70 4.20 22.67 -5.00
CA GLN A 70 5.42 21.98 -4.59
C GLN A 70 5.61 20.65 -5.32
N PHE A 71 4.54 19.86 -5.45
CA PHE A 71 4.60 18.59 -6.18
C PHE A 71 4.97 18.82 -7.65
N GLU A 72 4.25 19.71 -8.34
CA GLU A 72 4.46 20.00 -9.76
C GLU A 72 5.88 20.50 -10.03
N GLY A 73 6.38 21.44 -9.23
CA GLY A 73 7.73 21.97 -9.34
C GLY A 73 8.79 20.88 -9.13
N LYS A 74 8.73 20.15 -8.02
CA LYS A 74 9.72 19.09 -7.73
C LYS A 74 9.64 17.96 -8.75
N TRP A 75 8.45 17.60 -9.24
CA TRP A 75 8.28 16.61 -10.30
C TRP A 75 8.95 17.05 -11.60
N ALA A 76 8.71 18.28 -12.05
CA ALA A 76 9.34 18.82 -13.25
C ALA A 76 10.86 18.83 -13.15
N THR A 77 11.41 19.30 -12.02
CA THR A 77 12.86 19.27 -11.75
C THR A 77 13.40 17.85 -11.76
N PHE A 78 12.70 16.88 -11.15
CA PHE A 78 13.11 15.48 -11.12
C PHE A 78 13.16 14.84 -12.51
N ILE A 79 12.13 15.08 -13.34
CA ILE A 79 12.08 14.57 -14.70
C ILE A 79 13.22 15.14 -15.55
N GLN A 80 13.51 16.43 -15.41
CA GLN A 80 14.59 17.08 -16.15
C GLN A 80 15.97 16.60 -15.69
N LYS A 81 16.21 16.58 -14.37
CA LYS A 81 17.49 16.22 -13.76
C LYS A 81 17.96 14.81 -14.15
N TYR A 82 17.03 13.87 -14.30
CA TYR A 82 17.34 12.47 -14.60
C TYR A 82 17.01 12.06 -16.04
N GLU A 83 16.74 13.02 -16.92
CA GLU A 83 16.46 12.80 -18.35
C GLU A 83 15.36 11.75 -18.57
N LEU A 84 14.23 11.91 -17.87
CA LEU A 84 13.12 10.95 -17.87
C LEU A 84 11.97 11.35 -18.80
N GLN A 85 12.13 12.42 -19.61
CA GLN A 85 11.05 13.00 -20.43
C GLN A 85 10.48 11.96 -21.42
N ASP A 86 11.35 11.19 -22.06
CA ASP A 86 10.96 10.21 -23.09
C ASP A 86 10.53 8.86 -22.51
N ARG A 87 10.62 8.69 -21.18
CA ARG A 87 10.21 7.45 -20.52
C ARG A 87 8.69 7.44 -20.34
N LEU A 88 8.00 6.75 -21.26
CA LEU A 88 6.53 6.61 -21.29
C LEU A 88 5.89 6.30 -19.92
N TRP A 89 6.56 5.50 -19.08
CA TRP A 89 6.03 5.18 -17.75
C TRP A 89 5.90 6.41 -16.84
N PHE A 90 6.87 7.32 -16.83
CA PHE A 90 6.81 8.54 -16.02
C PHE A 90 5.74 9.50 -16.55
N HIS A 91 5.61 9.61 -17.87
CA HIS A 91 4.53 10.37 -18.50
C HIS A 91 3.14 9.84 -18.07
N ASN A 92 2.92 8.53 -18.20
CA ASN A 92 1.65 7.90 -17.82
C ASN A 92 1.38 8.04 -16.32
N LEU A 93 2.40 7.85 -15.49
CA LEU A 93 2.27 8.02 -14.04
C LEU A 93 1.87 9.46 -13.69
N TYR A 94 2.47 10.46 -14.33
CA TYR A 94 2.14 11.87 -14.13
C TYR A 94 0.74 12.23 -14.62
N SER A 95 0.30 11.69 -15.77
CA SER A 95 -1.04 11.93 -16.30
C SER A 95 -2.14 11.49 -15.31
N GLU A 96 -1.83 10.48 -14.50
CA GLU A 96 -2.73 9.92 -13.50
C GLU A 96 -2.46 10.44 -12.08
N LYS A 97 -1.70 11.53 -11.90
CA LYS A 97 -1.29 12.08 -10.59
C LYS A 97 -2.43 12.25 -9.59
N LYS A 98 -3.64 12.60 -10.07
CA LYS A 98 -4.85 12.74 -9.23
C LYS A 98 -5.29 11.45 -8.55
N LYS A 99 -4.85 10.28 -9.02
CA LYS A 99 -5.18 8.97 -8.45
C LYS A 99 -4.19 8.47 -7.42
N TRP A 100 -3.02 9.08 -7.25
CA TRP A 100 -1.99 8.49 -6.38
C TRP A 100 -1.19 9.49 -5.55
N VAL A 101 -1.18 10.76 -5.94
CA VAL A 101 -0.47 11.81 -5.21
C VAL A 101 -1.37 12.38 -4.12
N SER A 102 -0.86 12.40 -2.88
CA SER A 102 -1.59 12.79 -1.67
C SER A 102 -2.20 14.20 -1.75
N VAL A 103 -1.49 15.19 -2.30
CA VAL A 103 -1.96 16.59 -2.37
C VAL A 103 -3.21 16.77 -3.22
N PHE A 104 -3.50 15.86 -4.15
CA PHE A 104 -4.72 15.84 -4.96
C PHE A 104 -5.86 15.06 -4.31
N LEU A 105 -5.54 14.22 -3.32
CA LEU A 105 -6.46 13.30 -2.66
C LEU A 105 -6.85 13.75 -1.24
N LYS A 106 -6.31 14.88 -0.78
CA LYS A 106 -6.46 15.43 0.58
C LYS A 106 -7.91 15.71 1.02
N TYR A 107 -8.84 15.77 0.07
CA TYR A 107 -10.26 16.01 0.34
C TYR A 107 -11.04 14.73 0.72
N TYR A 108 -10.38 13.58 0.69
CA TYR A 108 -11.00 12.29 0.99
C TYR A 108 -10.36 11.66 2.23
N PHE A 109 -11.19 11.18 3.14
CA PHE A 109 -10.72 10.49 4.34
C PHE A 109 -10.44 9.02 4.03
N TRP A 110 -9.18 8.61 4.16
CA TRP A 110 -8.74 7.26 3.78
C TRP A 110 -8.50 6.32 4.98
N VAL A 111 -8.93 6.68 6.20
CA VAL A 111 -8.82 5.82 7.42
C VAL A 111 -7.44 5.17 7.59
N GLY A 112 -6.35 5.92 7.37
CA GLY A 112 -4.99 5.35 7.49
C GLY A 112 -4.61 4.34 6.40
N MET A 113 -5.41 4.16 5.34
CA MET A 113 -5.04 3.43 4.12
C MET A 113 -3.97 4.20 3.33
N MET A 114 -2.83 4.45 3.95
CA MET A 114 -1.58 4.53 3.23
C MET A 114 -1.30 3.11 2.76
N SER A 115 -1.22 2.91 1.45
CA SER A 115 -1.28 1.55 0.89
C SER A 115 -0.09 0.66 1.25
N THR A 116 0.79 1.09 2.15
CA THR A 116 1.91 0.35 2.70
C THR A 116 1.41 -0.61 3.77
N GLN A 117 0.66 -0.17 4.80
CA GLN A 117 0.42 -1.01 5.99
C GLN A 117 -0.39 -2.29 5.71
N ARG A 118 -1.39 -2.24 4.83
CA ARG A 118 -2.31 -3.38 4.61
C ARG A 118 -1.78 -4.39 3.59
N SER A 119 -1.04 -3.93 2.57
CA SER A 119 -0.36 -4.86 1.66
C SER A 119 0.95 -5.36 2.24
N GLU A 120 1.66 -4.58 3.05
CA GLU A 120 2.85 -5.05 3.77
C GLU A 120 2.46 -6.11 4.80
N SER A 121 1.33 -5.96 5.52
CA SER A 121 0.88 -7.02 6.45
C SER A 121 0.44 -8.28 5.73
N MET A 122 -0.29 -8.19 4.61
CA MET A 122 -0.66 -9.38 3.82
C MET A 122 0.54 -9.98 3.08
N HIS A 123 1.45 -9.16 2.56
CA HIS A 123 2.66 -9.65 1.90
C HIS A 123 3.59 -10.31 2.91
N ALA A 124 3.83 -9.68 4.07
CA ALA A 124 4.58 -10.27 5.18
C ALA A 124 3.92 -11.53 5.74
N PHE A 125 2.59 -11.60 5.74
CA PHE A 125 1.87 -12.80 6.15
C PHE A 125 2.16 -14.01 5.24
N PHE A 126 2.25 -13.77 3.92
CA PHE A 126 2.57 -14.82 2.95
C PHE A 126 4.06 -14.88 2.58
N ASP A 127 4.89 -14.00 3.15
CA ASP A 127 6.33 -13.94 2.90
C ASP A 127 6.97 -15.22 3.45
N GLY A 128 7.78 -15.89 2.61
CA GLY A 128 8.30 -17.23 2.89
C GLY A 128 7.38 -18.41 2.56
N TYR A 129 6.07 -18.19 2.34
CA TYR A 129 5.13 -19.24 1.90
C TYR A 129 4.90 -19.20 0.38
N ILE A 130 4.76 -18.00 -0.19
CA ILE A 130 4.33 -17.82 -1.59
C ILE A 130 5.33 -16.93 -2.33
N SER A 131 5.76 -17.37 -3.53
CA SER A 131 6.69 -16.63 -4.40
C SER A 131 6.08 -16.45 -5.80
N GLU A 132 6.55 -15.45 -6.55
CA GLU A 132 6.21 -15.26 -7.97
C GLU A 132 6.59 -16.48 -8.85
N ARG A 133 7.45 -17.37 -8.34
CA ARG A 133 7.87 -18.60 -9.03
C ARG A 133 7.07 -19.83 -8.61
N SER A 134 6.16 -19.72 -7.65
CA SER A 134 5.35 -20.85 -7.17
C SER A 134 4.38 -21.29 -8.27
N SER A 135 4.34 -22.59 -8.56
CA SER A 135 3.28 -23.16 -9.40
C SER A 135 1.91 -23.02 -8.73
N LEU A 136 0.83 -23.10 -9.50
CA LEU A 136 -0.53 -23.00 -8.95
C LEU A 136 -0.82 -24.06 -7.87
N LYS A 137 -0.31 -25.28 -8.03
CA LYS A 137 -0.44 -26.33 -7.02
C LYS A 137 0.28 -25.94 -5.72
N GLN A 138 1.54 -25.51 -5.82
CA GLN A 138 2.31 -25.05 -4.66
C GLN A 138 1.67 -23.83 -4.00
N PHE A 139 1.07 -22.93 -4.79
CA PHE A 139 0.32 -21.80 -4.26
C PHE A 139 -0.83 -22.26 -3.35
N ILE A 140 -1.66 -23.21 -3.81
CA ILE A 140 -2.80 -23.71 -3.03
C ILE A 140 -2.31 -24.39 -1.73
N GLU A 141 -1.32 -25.28 -1.83
CA GLU A 141 -0.77 -25.99 -0.68
C GLU A 141 -0.17 -25.04 0.37
N GLN A 142 0.61 -24.05 -0.07
CA GLN A 142 1.25 -23.09 0.84
C GLN A 142 0.26 -22.07 1.40
N TYR A 143 -0.79 -21.72 0.63
CA TYR A 143 -1.85 -20.84 1.08
C TYR A 143 -2.67 -21.46 2.22
N GLU A 144 -3.05 -22.74 2.09
CA GLU A 144 -3.74 -23.46 3.16
C GLU A 144 -2.90 -23.56 4.44
N LEU A 145 -1.60 -23.84 4.30
CA LEU A 145 -0.67 -23.89 5.43
C LEU A 145 -0.55 -22.54 6.14
N ALA A 146 -0.39 -21.45 5.39
CA ALA A 146 -0.34 -20.10 5.95
C ALA A 146 -1.62 -19.76 6.73
N LEU A 147 -2.80 -20.11 6.18
CA LEU A 147 -4.08 -19.89 6.85
C LEU A 147 -4.22 -20.68 8.15
N ARG A 148 -3.83 -21.96 8.17
CA ARG A 148 -3.86 -22.78 9.40
C ARG A 148 -2.96 -22.20 10.48
N PHE A 149 -1.73 -21.83 10.11
CA PHE A 149 -0.79 -21.21 11.03
C PHE A 149 -1.32 -19.90 11.63
N LYS A 150 -2.01 -19.08 10.81
CA LYS A 150 -2.67 -17.87 11.29
C LYS A 150 -3.76 -18.17 12.31
N TYR A 151 -4.63 -19.12 11.98
CA TYR A 151 -5.74 -19.50 12.82
C TYR A 151 -5.26 -20.02 14.17
N GLU A 152 -4.23 -20.85 14.19
CA GLU A 152 -3.60 -21.34 15.42
C GLU A 152 -3.02 -20.21 16.27
N LYS A 153 -2.34 -19.23 15.65
CA LYS A 153 -1.84 -18.05 16.36
C LYS A 153 -2.96 -17.16 16.92
N GLU A 154 -4.05 -16.99 16.19
CA GLU A 154 -5.21 -16.23 16.68
C GLU A 154 -5.87 -16.93 17.88
N LEU A 155 -6.04 -18.26 17.82
CA LEU A 155 -6.52 -19.06 18.95
C LEU A 155 -5.60 -18.96 20.17
N GLN A 156 -4.28 -19.03 19.95
CA GLN A 156 -3.31 -18.90 21.03
C GLN A 156 -3.37 -17.51 21.67
N ALA A 157 -3.37 -16.44 20.87
CA ALA A 157 -3.50 -15.07 21.37
C ALA A 157 -4.83 -14.84 22.12
N GLU A 158 -5.93 -15.41 21.63
CA GLU A 158 -7.22 -15.36 22.30
C GLU A 158 -7.15 -16.07 23.67
N SER A 159 -6.58 -17.28 23.71
CA SER A 159 -6.37 -18.01 24.98
C SER A 159 -5.50 -17.23 25.98
N GLU A 160 -4.41 -16.62 25.51
CA GLU A 160 -3.49 -15.84 26.34
C GLU A 160 -4.17 -14.57 26.88
N SER A 161 -5.00 -13.91 26.06
CA SER A 161 -5.79 -12.76 26.49
C SER A 161 -6.85 -13.13 27.54
N HIS A 162 -7.51 -14.28 27.37
CA HIS A 162 -8.47 -14.80 28.34
C HIS A 162 -7.80 -15.17 29.67
N ILE A 163 -6.59 -15.73 29.63
CA ILE A 163 -5.79 -16.00 30.84
C ILE A 163 -5.35 -14.69 31.52
N ALA A 164 -4.92 -13.68 30.76
CA ALA A 164 -4.53 -12.38 31.29
C ALA A 164 -5.70 -11.63 31.96
N HIS A 165 -6.93 -11.81 31.49
CA HIS A 165 -8.14 -11.27 32.13
C HIS A 165 -8.67 -12.11 33.30
N ALA A 166 -8.23 -13.37 33.44
CA ALA A 166 -8.63 -14.28 34.51
C ALA A 166 -7.63 -14.35 35.68
N ALA A 167 -6.46 -13.73 35.56
CA ALA A 167 -5.51 -13.62 36.67
C ALA A 167 -6.09 -12.71 37.78
N PRO A 168 -6.27 -13.20 39.02
CA PRO A 168 -6.69 -12.31 40.11
C PRO A 168 -5.58 -11.30 40.39
N THR A 169 -5.91 -10.02 40.37
CA THR A 169 -5.06 -8.97 40.97
C THR A 169 -5.02 -9.19 42.47
N CYS A 170 -4.12 -10.05 42.93
CA CYS A 170 -3.69 -10.16 44.33
C CYS A 170 -2.52 -9.19 44.53
N GLY A 171 -2.50 -8.25 45.47
CA GLY A 171 -3.49 -7.76 46.43
C GLY A 171 -3.15 -6.30 46.77
N PHE A 172 -4.16 -5.50 47.09
CA PHE A 172 -3.95 -4.18 47.68
C PHE A 172 -3.75 -4.37 49.18
N ASP A 173 -2.52 -4.10 49.65
CA ASP A 173 -2.18 -4.08 51.07
C ASP A 173 -2.75 -2.80 51.69
N TRP A 174 -3.59 -2.94 52.72
CA TRP A 174 -4.27 -1.84 53.43
C TRP A 174 -3.83 -1.77 54.90
N ASP A 175 -2.54 -1.96 55.20
CA ASP A 175 -2.04 -1.71 56.54
C ASP A 175 -1.22 -0.41 56.65
N MET A 176 -1.59 0.29 57.72
CA MET A 176 -1.37 1.66 58.13
C MET A 176 -0.01 1.87 58.80
#